data_AF-A0A2E7QQ63-F1
#
_entry.id   AF-A0A2E7QQ63-F1
#
_cell.length_a   1.000
_cell.length_b   1.000
_cell.length_c   1.000
_cell.angle_alpha   90.00
_cell.angle_beta   90.00
_cell.angle_gamma   90.00
#
_symmetry.space_group_name_H-M   'P 1'
#
loop_
_entity.id
_entity.type
_entity.pdbx_description
1 polymer ?
#
loop_
_entity_poly.entity_id
_entity_poly.type
_entity_poly.pdbx_seq_one_letter_code
_entity_poly.pdbx_strand_id
1 'polypeptide(L)'
;MKILALEFSSRHRSVGITEGAQALSRVETDEVRQSPLTLIDRALNEANLPRESISTIALGTGPGSYTGIRSAIATAQGWQLARNINLLPIP
;
A
#
# COMPACT_ATOMS: atom_id res chain seq x y z
N MET A 1 0.03 13.97 8.11
CA MET A 1 -0.91 12.99 7.51
C MET A 1 -0.07 11.86 6.96
N LYS A 2 -0.34 10.60 7.34
CA LYS A 2 0.46 9.47 6.92
C LYS A 2 -0.24 8.69 5.81
N ILE A 3 0.45 8.53 4.69
CA ILE A 3 -0.06 7.87 3.48
C ILE A 3 0.67 6.55 3.31
N LEU A 4 -0.07 5.46 3.13
CA LEU A 4 0.45 4.17 2.69
C LEU A 4 0.21 4.04 1.18
N ALA A 5 1.25 3.90 0.37
CA ALA A 5 1.15 3.70 -1.07
C ALA A 5 1.33 2.22 -1.42
N LEU A 6 0.46 1.69 -2.28
CA LEU A 6 0.55 0.32 -2.83
C LEU A 6 0.70 0.39 -4.35
N GLU A 7 1.75 -0.21 -4.90
CA GLU A 7 1.99 -0.30 -6.34
C GLU A 7 2.22 -1.76 -6.75
N PHE A 8 1.16 -2.41 -7.23
CA PHE A 8 1.15 -3.82 -7.65
C PHE A 8 0.74 -4.01 -9.12
N SER A 9 0.81 -2.96 -9.95
CA SER A 9 0.50 -3.02 -11.39
C SER A 9 1.57 -3.76 -12.19
N SER A 10 2.75 -4.02 -11.64
CA SER A 10 3.82 -4.75 -12.31
C SER A 10 4.30 -5.97 -11.50
N ARG A 11 5.29 -6.70 -12.04
CA ARG A 11 6.00 -7.74 -11.28
C ARG A 11 6.75 -7.14 -10.10
N HIS A 12 7.26 -5.93 -10.26
CA HIS A 12 7.93 -5.17 -9.22
C HIS A 12 6.85 -4.52 -8.34
N ARG A 13 6.65 -5.10 -7.16
CA ARG A 13 5.62 -4.70 -6.21
C ARG A 13 6.26 -3.89 -5.11
N SER A 14 5.64 -2.78 -4.74
CA SER A 14 6.16 -1.93 -3.68
C SER A 14 5.08 -1.42 -2.73
N VAL A 15 5.51 -1.16 -1.50
CA VAL A 15 4.74 -0.49 -0.46
C VAL A 15 5.61 0.60 0.15
N GLY A 16 5.08 1.82 0.22
CA GLY A 16 5.77 2.95 0.83
C GLY A 16 4.89 3.64 1.87
N ILE A 17 5.52 4.23 2.87
CA ILE A 17 4.84 5.11 3.83
C ILE A 17 5.48 6.50 3.77
N THR A 18 4.66 7.54 3.70
CA THR A 18 5.13 8.93 3.72
C THR A 18 4.39 9.76 4.76
N GLU A 19 5.06 10.80 5.25
CA GLU A 19 4.45 11.92 5.97
C GLU A 19 4.86 13.23 5.30
N GLY A 20 3.91 13.83 4.57
CA GLY A 20 4.22 14.96 3.69
C GLY A 20 5.22 14.55 2.59
N ALA A 21 6.33 15.26 2.49
CA ALA A 21 7.39 14.96 1.52
C ALA A 21 8.41 13.92 2.02
N GLN A 22 8.33 13.50 3.29
CA GLN A 22 9.27 12.57 3.87
C GLN A 22 8.81 11.12 3.66
N ALA A 23 9.67 10.30 3.04
CA ALA A 23 9.51 8.85 3.02
C ALA A 23 9.94 8.27 4.38
N LEU A 24 9.05 7.52 5.02
CA LEU A 24 9.29 6.85 6.30
C LEU A 24 9.73 5.39 6.11
N SER A 25 9.22 4.70 5.09
CA SER A 25 9.65 3.35 4.72
C SER A 25 9.36 3.05 3.24
N ARG A 26 10.07 2.05 2.70
CA ARG A 26 9.90 1.56 1.33
C ARG A 26 10.29 0.09 1.28
N VAL A 27 9.32 -0.77 0.98
CA VAL A 27 9.49 -2.22 0.82
C VAL A 27 9.17 -2.60 -0.61
N GLU A 28 10.04 -3.41 -1.21
CA GLU A 28 9.90 -3.87 -2.59
C GLU A 28 10.10 -5.38 -2.69
N THR A 29 9.48 -5.98 -3.70
CA THR A 29 9.65 -7.40 -4.03
C THR A 29 9.32 -7.66 -5.49
N ASP A 30 10.02 -8.61 -6.11
CA ASP A 30 9.65 -9.18 -7.41
C ASP A 30 8.82 -10.47 -7.26
N GLU A 31 8.51 -10.86 -6.01
CA GLU A 31 7.71 -12.04 -5.67
C GLU A 31 6.22 -11.73 -5.75
N VAL A 32 5.63 -11.97 -6.92
CA VAL A 32 4.20 -11.72 -7.18
C VAL A 32 3.27 -12.50 -6.25
N ARG A 33 3.72 -13.62 -5.67
CA ARG A 33 2.92 -14.45 -4.74
C ARG A 33 2.87 -13.92 -3.31
N GLN A 34 3.71 -12.95 -2.94
CA GLN A 34 3.74 -12.43 -1.58
C GLN A 34 2.43 -11.71 -1.23
N SER A 35 1.87 -11.93 -0.05
CA SER A 35 0.62 -11.27 0.33
C SER A 35 0.80 -9.74 0.42
N PRO A 36 -0.16 -8.92 -0.06
CA PRO A 36 -0.22 -7.49 0.24
C PRO A 36 0.01 -7.18 1.72
N LEU A 37 -0.62 -7.96 2.62
CA LEU A 37 -0.53 -7.74 4.06
C LEU A 37 0.90 -7.91 4.58
N THR A 38 1.64 -8.88 4.08
CA THR A 38 3.04 -9.09 4.47
C THR A 38 3.93 -7.90 4.06
N LEU A 39 3.70 -7.32 2.87
CA LEU A 39 4.45 -6.14 2.44
C LEU A 39 4.10 -4.90 3.27
N ILE A 40 2.80 -4.74 3.58
CA ILE A 40 2.29 -3.67 4.44
C ILE A 40 2.88 -3.77 5.85
N ASP A 41 2.85 -4.95 6.46
CA ASP A 41 3.38 -5.17 7.80
C ASP A 41 4.87 -4.86 7.86
N ARG A 42 5.65 -5.26 6.84
CA ARG A 42 7.05 -4.88 6.73
C ARG A 42 7.24 -3.36 6.67
N ALA A 43 6.48 -2.66 5.84
CA ALA A 43 6.59 -1.22 5.71
C ALA A 43 6.21 -0.48 7.01
N LEU A 44 5.17 -0.95 7.70
CA LEU A 44 4.76 -0.42 9.01
C LEU A 44 5.84 -0.64 10.08
N ASN A 45 6.45 -1.83 10.11
CA ASN A 45 7.53 -2.15 11.04
C ASN A 45 8.79 -1.33 10.76
N GLU A 46 9.20 -1.17 9.49
CA GLU A 46 10.34 -0.32 9.11
C GLU A 46 10.14 1.14 9.50
N ALA A 47 8.90 1.65 9.39
CA ALA A 47 8.56 3.01 9.82
C ALA A 47 8.31 3.12 11.34
N ASN A 48 8.31 2.01 12.08
CA ASN A 48 7.90 1.92 13.49
C ASN A 48 6.53 2.57 13.76
N LEU A 49 5.54 2.23 12.93
CA LEU A 49 4.20 2.81 13.00
C LEU A 49 3.13 1.77 13.30
N PRO A 50 2.15 2.09 14.17
CA PRO A 50 0.92 1.32 14.24
C PRO A 50 0.10 1.58 12.97
N ARG A 51 -0.57 0.55 12.45
CA ARG A 51 -1.51 0.66 11.30
C ARG A 51 -2.57 1.74 11.53
N GLU A 52 -2.92 1.99 12.78
CA GLU A 52 -3.87 3.00 13.23
C GLU A 52 -3.50 4.43 12.80
N SER A 53 -2.21 4.68 12.57
CA SER A 53 -1.68 6.00 12.23
C SER A 53 -1.85 6.36 10.75
N ILE A 54 -2.18 5.38 9.90
CA ILE A 54 -2.44 5.58 8.48
C ILE A 54 -3.83 6.16 8.30
N SER A 55 -3.91 7.32 7.65
CA SER A 55 -5.19 8.01 7.38
C SER A 55 -5.64 7.88 5.92
N THR A 56 -4.71 7.51 5.03
CA THR A 56 -4.94 7.46 3.58
C THR A 56 -4.15 6.32 2.96
N ILE A 57 -4.76 5.60 2.02
CA ILE A 57 -4.05 4.64 1.16
C ILE A 57 -4.07 5.15 -0.29
N ALA A 58 -2.89 5.30 -0.89
CA ALA A 58 -2.73 5.57 -2.31
C ALA A 58 -2.54 4.25 -3.09
N LEU A 59 -3.20 4.11 -4.24
CA LEU A 59 -3.28 2.86 -4.99
C LEU A 59 -2.87 3.08 -6.44
N GLY A 60 -1.87 2.34 -6.91
CA GLY A 60 -1.60 2.19 -8.34
C GLY A 60 -2.76 1.45 -9.01
N THR A 61 -3.48 2.15 -9.89
CA THR A 61 -4.67 1.64 -10.60
C THR A 61 -4.35 1.13 -12.00
N GLY A 62 -3.10 1.28 -12.44
CA GLY A 62 -2.60 0.76 -13.70
C GLY A 62 -2.73 1.75 -14.87
N PRO A 63 -2.33 1.32 -16.08
CA PRO A 63 -2.49 -0.04 -16.59
C PRO A 63 -1.48 -1.06 -16.05
N GLY A 64 -1.82 -2.35 -16.10
CA GLY A 64 -0.89 -3.42 -15.71
C GLY A 64 -1.56 -4.72 -15.28
N SER A 65 -0.93 -5.39 -14.33
CA SER A 65 -1.32 -6.68 -13.75
C SER A 65 -2.75 -6.65 -13.22
N TYR A 66 -3.66 -7.31 -13.94
CA TYR A 66 -5.06 -7.47 -13.55
C TYR A 66 -5.20 -7.99 -12.11
N THR A 67 -4.42 -9.03 -11.76
CA THR A 67 -4.45 -9.66 -10.44
C THR A 67 -3.84 -8.75 -9.37
N GLY A 68 -2.71 -8.11 -9.66
CA GLY A 68 -2.00 -7.28 -8.68
C GLY A 68 -2.79 -6.03 -8.31
N ILE A 69 -3.33 -5.32 -9.30
CA ILE A 69 -4.17 -4.12 -9.10
C ILE A 69 -5.39 -4.46 -8.25
N ARG A 70 -6.11 -5.54 -8.59
CA ARG A 70 -7.29 -5.96 -7.83
C ARG A 70 -6.94 -6.39 -6.40
N SER A 71 -5.79 -7.01 -6.20
CA SER A 71 -5.32 -7.39 -4.87
C SER A 71 -5.01 -6.16 -4.00
N ALA A 72 -4.38 -5.12 -4.56
CA ALA A 72 -4.16 -3.85 -3.87
C ALA A 72 -5.48 -3.16 -3.50
N ILE A 73 -6.41 -3.05 -4.46
CA ILE A 73 -7.73 -2.43 -4.27
C ILE A 73 -8.53 -3.16 -3.19
N ALA A 74 -8.63 -4.50 -3.27
CA ALA A 74 -9.38 -5.29 -2.30
C ALA A 74 -8.82 -5.15 -0.88
N THR A 75 -7.49 -5.15 -0.74
CA THR A 75 -6.82 -4.94 0.56
C THR A 75 -7.15 -3.57 1.14
N ALA A 76 -7.06 -2.52 0.32
CA ALA A 76 -7.32 -1.15 0.76
C ALA A 76 -8.80 -0.89 1.07
N GLN A 77 -9.72 -1.46 0.29
CA GLN A 77 -11.16 -1.41 0.59
C GLN A 77 -11.49 -2.13 1.90
N GLY A 78 -10.89 -3.29 2.16
CA GLY A 78 -11.04 -3.99 3.45
C GLY A 78 -10.58 -3.12 4.62
N TRP A 79 -9.46 -2.42 4.47
CA TRP A 79 -8.98 -1.49 5.49
C TRP A 79 -9.90 -0.27 5.64
N GLN A 80 -10.38 0.32 4.54
CA GLN A 80 -11.33 1.42 4.56
C GLN A 80 -12.61 1.07 5.31
N LEU A 81 -13.17 -0.12 5.07
CA LEU A 81 -14.34 -0.62 5.79
C LEU A 81 -14.10 -0.71 7.30
N ALA A 82 -12.89 -1.10 7.70
CA ALA A 82 -12.53 -1.23 9.12
C ALA A 82 -12.19 0.11 9.81
N ARG A 83 -11.68 1.12 9.08
CA ARG A 83 -11.05 2.31 9.67
C ARG A 83 -11.50 3.67 9.14
N ASN A 84 -12.48 3.71 8.24
CA ASN A 84 -12.98 4.94 7.62
C ASN A 84 -11.85 5.86 7.13
N ILE A 85 -10.90 5.29 6.40
CA ILE A 85 -9.75 5.99 5.81
C ILE A 85 -10.02 6.39 4.37
N ASN A 86 -9.24 7.35 3.86
CA ASN A 86 -9.34 7.79 2.46
C ASN A 86 -8.61 6.82 1.53
N LEU A 87 -9.16 6.60 0.33
CA LEU A 87 -8.50 5.90 -0.76
C LEU A 87 -8.21 6.88 -1.90
N LEU A 88 -6.97 6.91 -2.39
CA LEU A 88 -6.54 7.76 -3.49
C LEU A 88 -6.08 6.90 -4.67
N PRO A 89 -6.84 6.85 -5.77
CA PRO A 89 -6.40 6.16 -6.98
C PRO A 89 -5.35 7.00 -7.73
N ILE A 90 -4.26 6.36 -8.13
CA ILE A 90 -3.18 6.93 -8.94
C ILE A 90 -3.10 6.12 -10.24
N PRO A 91 -3.27 6.72 -11.42
CA PRO A 91 -3.06 6.05 -12.71
C PRO A 91 -1.61 5.60 -12.89
#